data_AF-A0AAV3Q5G3-F1
#
_entry.id   AF-A0AAV3Q5G3-F1
#
_cell.length_a   1.000
_cell.length_b   1.000
_cell.length_c   1.000
_cell.angle_alpha   90.00
_cell.angle_beta   90.00
_cell.angle_gamma   90.00
#
_symmetry.space_group_name_H-M   'P 1'
#
loop_
_entity.id
_entity.type
_entity.pdbx_description
1 polymer ?
#
loop_
_entity_poly.entity_id
_entity_poly.type
_entity_poly.pdbx_seq_one_letter_code
_entity_poly.pdbx_strand_id
1 'polypeptide(L)'
;MENNKSIVDKLLSSNSSGVPEEQNSSNRRSGNYQTSTWDFNFIQSLSNPYVGDKYAKRADELKEKVKEMLEDANEREPLHYFELIDDLQRLGLLHIFETEVKNILVNLYNKNGNYLKDDIYATALGFRLFRQHGFHVSPDSFSCFVTNKEEFTPSIYEDTKGMLYLYEASYLSLEGETILDLARELTKPHLRKNLDNGKIDKYLVDLVEHALALPTYWRSTRVEARWFIDIYNENPRKDDVLLELAKLDYNFVQSQYQDDLKFVFR
;
A
#
# COMPACT_ATOMS: atom_id res chain seq x y z
N MET A 1 -76.66 8.30 -16.28
CA MET A 1 -76.69 9.75 -15.97
C MET A 1 -75.38 10.03 -15.24
N GLU A 2 -74.29 10.19 -16.00
CA GLU A 2 -73.78 11.51 -16.44
C GLU A 2 -73.32 12.34 -15.24
N ASN A 3 -72.01 12.41 -14.97
CA ASN A 3 -70.99 13.25 -15.62
C ASN A 3 -70.68 14.44 -14.71
N ASN A 4 -69.53 14.43 -14.02
CA ASN A 4 -68.40 15.32 -14.30
C ASN A 4 -67.49 15.55 -13.08
N LYS A 5 -66.21 15.73 -13.43
CA LYS A 5 -65.10 16.34 -12.67
C LYS A 5 -64.27 15.42 -11.76
N SER A 6 -63.58 14.52 -12.46
CA SER A 6 -62.13 14.32 -12.29
C SER A 6 -61.38 15.64 -12.48
N ILE A 7 -60.82 16.21 -11.40
CA ILE A 7 -59.73 17.21 -11.42
C ILE A 7 -59.01 17.16 -10.06
N VAL A 8 -58.10 16.21 -9.84
CA VAL A 8 -56.95 16.42 -8.92
C VAL A 8 -55.67 15.69 -9.40
N ASP A 9 -55.74 14.61 -10.17
CA ASP A 9 -54.52 13.87 -10.60
C ASP A 9 -53.93 14.29 -11.96
N LYS A 10 -53.68 15.58 -12.20
CA LYS A 10 -53.00 16.02 -13.44
C LYS A 10 -52.28 17.39 -13.36
N LEU A 11 -51.42 17.53 -12.35
CA LEU A 11 -50.38 18.56 -12.29
C LEU A 11 -49.14 17.86 -11.72
N LEU A 12 -48.27 17.28 -12.54
CA LEU A 12 -47.06 17.95 -13.03
C LEU A 12 -46.57 17.22 -14.30
N SER A 13 -47.20 17.52 -15.44
CA SER A 13 -46.60 17.30 -16.75
C SER A 13 -46.75 18.58 -17.57
N SER A 14 -45.59 19.13 -17.95
CA SER A 14 -45.36 20.14 -19.00
C SER A 14 -46.11 21.47 -18.91
N ASN A 15 -45.37 22.53 -18.55
CA ASN A 15 -45.25 23.74 -19.35
C ASN A 15 -44.11 24.61 -18.80
N SER A 16 -42.87 24.26 -19.14
CA SER A 16 -41.76 25.21 -19.13
C SER A 16 -41.97 26.17 -20.30
N SER A 17 -42.57 27.32 -20.00
CA SER A 17 -42.55 28.50 -20.87
C SER A 17 -41.11 28.78 -21.29
N GLY A 18 -40.89 28.76 -22.61
CA GLY A 18 -39.59 28.83 -23.24
C GLY A 18 -38.83 30.10 -22.87
N VAL A 19 -37.70 29.91 -22.22
CA VAL A 19 -36.53 30.76 -22.47
C VAL A 19 -35.97 30.27 -23.80
N PRO A 20 -35.67 31.15 -24.78
CA PRO A 20 -35.00 30.71 -25.98
C PRO A 20 -33.67 30.09 -25.55
N GLU A 21 -33.48 28.79 -25.80
CA GLU A 21 -32.13 28.27 -25.97
C GLU A 21 -31.52 29.13 -27.07
N GLU A 22 -30.63 30.05 -26.69
CA GLU A 22 -29.62 30.52 -27.63
C GLU A 22 -28.87 29.27 -28.08
N GLN A 23 -29.31 28.73 -29.22
CA GLN A 23 -28.48 27.90 -30.07
C GLN A 23 -27.34 28.78 -30.56
N ASN A 24 -26.40 29.07 -29.66
CA ASN A 24 -25.03 29.27 -30.05
C ASN A 24 -24.63 27.94 -30.68
N SER A 25 -24.75 27.87 -32.01
CA SER A 25 -24.15 26.83 -32.83
C SER A 25 -22.64 26.97 -32.67
N SER A 26 -22.15 26.51 -31.53
CA SER A 26 -20.75 26.24 -31.31
C SER A 26 -20.37 25.20 -32.34
N ASN A 27 -19.77 25.63 -33.45
CA ASN A 27 -19.15 24.74 -34.44
C ASN A 27 -17.94 23.96 -33.85
N ARG A 28 -17.70 24.04 -32.54
CA ARG A 28 -16.70 23.27 -31.81
C ARG A 28 -17.32 22.00 -31.23
N ARG A 29 -16.62 20.89 -31.43
CA ARG A 29 -16.90 19.60 -30.79
C ARG A 29 -16.70 19.71 -29.27
N SER A 30 -17.61 19.12 -28.51
CA SER A 30 -17.48 18.92 -27.06
C SER A 30 -16.95 17.52 -26.75
N GLY A 31 -16.15 17.40 -25.69
CA GLY A 31 -15.64 16.11 -25.20
C GLY A 31 -16.63 15.32 -24.32
N ASN A 32 -17.81 15.89 -24.01
CA ASN A 32 -18.79 15.31 -23.10
C ASN A 32 -18.22 14.94 -21.72
N TYR A 33 -17.28 15.76 -21.21
CA TYR A 33 -16.71 15.58 -19.87
C TYR A 33 -17.77 15.73 -18.80
N GLN A 34 -17.72 14.84 -17.80
CA GLN A 34 -18.58 14.91 -16.62
C GLN A 34 -18.09 16.00 -15.68
N THR A 35 -19.01 16.55 -14.89
CA THR A 35 -18.67 17.47 -13.80
C THR A 35 -17.96 16.74 -12.66
N SER A 36 -17.23 17.48 -11.84
CA SER A 36 -16.64 16.96 -10.60
C SER A 36 -17.71 16.29 -9.74
N THR A 37 -17.36 15.15 -9.14
CA THR A 37 -18.20 14.46 -8.14
C THR A 37 -18.30 15.28 -6.84
N TRP A 38 -17.31 16.13 -6.57
CA TRP A 38 -17.27 17.00 -5.39
C TRP A 38 -17.60 18.43 -5.77
N ASP A 39 -18.63 19.00 -5.13
CA ASP A 39 -18.95 20.41 -5.25
C ASP A 39 -18.12 21.27 -4.28
N PHE A 40 -18.06 22.57 -4.56
CA PHE A 40 -17.28 23.53 -3.77
C PHE A 40 -17.72 23.59 -2.30
N ASN A 41 -19.03 23.54 -2.02
CA ASN A 41 -19.54 23.64 -0.65
C ASN A 41 -19.15 22.41 0.16
N PHE A 42 -19.20 21.23 -0.45
CA PHE A 42 -18.72 20.00 0.15
C PHE A 42 -17.24 20.12 0.55
N ILE A 43 -16.36 20.55 -0.38
CA ILE A 43 -14.92 20.72 -0.09
C ILE A 43 -14.68 21.74 1.04
N GLN A 44 -15.35 22.89 1.01
CA GLN A 44 -15.19 23.89 2.08
C GLN A 44 -15.76 23.43 3.43
N SER A 45 -16.74 22.51 3.42
CA SER A 45 -17.32 21.94 4.65
C SER A 45 -16.47 20.86 5.32
N LEU A 46 -15.42 20.36 4.65
CA LEU A 46 -14.58 19.28 5.19
C LEU A 46 -14.00 19.67 6.55
N SER A 47 -14.10 18.78 7.52
CA SER A 47 -13.55 18.96 8.85
C SER A 47 -12.99 17.63 9.35
N ASN A 48 -11.85 17.69 10.03
CA ASN A 48 -11.19 16.52 10.57
C ASN A 48 -11.14 16.61 12.11
N PRO A 49 -11.73 15.64 12.83
CA PRO A 49 -11.76 15.66 14.29
C PRO A 49 -10.41 15.32 14.94
N TYR A 50 -9.42 14.86 14.16
CA TYR A 50 -8.13 14.40 14.67
C TYR A 50 -7.15 15.53 14.96
N VAL A 51 -7.50 16.81 14.85
CA VAL A 51 -6.57 17.96 14.99
C VAL A 51 -6.33 18.39 16.47
N GLY A 52 -6.80 17.62 17.46
CA GLY A 52 -6.75 18.01 18.88
C GLY A 52 -5.52 17.53 19.66
N ASP A 53 -5.13 18.31 20.69
CA ASP A 53 -3.99 18.04 21.61
C ASP A 53 -3.97 16.61 22.17
N LYS A 54 -5.15 16.03 22.43
CA LYS A 54 -5.28 14.65 22.91
C LYS A 54 -4.67 13.64 21.94
N TYR A 55 -4.96 13.77 20.64
CA TYR A 55 -4.46 12.85 19.62
C TYR A 55 -2.98 13.08 19.39
N ALA A 56 -2.52 14.34 19.37
CA ALA A 56 -1.10 14.66 19.21
C ALA A 56 -0.26 14.03 20.33
N LYS A 57 -0.68 14.22 21.59
CA LYS A 57 -0.03 13.61 22.74
C LYS A 57 0.01 12.08 22.64
N ARG A 58 -1.10 11.45 22.25
CA ARG A 58 -1.15 9.99 22.09
C ARG A 58 -0.21 9.51 20.99
N ALA A 59 -0.15 10.21 19.86
CA ALA A 59 0.76 9.88 18.78
C ALA A 59 2.22 10.00 19.22
N ASP A 60 2.58 11.03 19.97
CA ASP A 60 3.94 11.18 20.50
C ASP A 60 4.32 10.05 21.48
N GLU A 61 3.40 9.65 22.36
CA GLU A 61 3.58 8.47 23.23
C GLU A 61 3.83 7.18 22.41
N LEU A 62 3.11 6.99 21.30
CA LEU A 62 3.28 5.83 20.43
C LEU A 62 4.58 5.89 19.62
N LYS A 63 5.00 7.07 19.15
CA LYS A 63 6.27 7.26 18.45
C LYS A 63 7.44 6.84 19.32
N GLU A 64 7.47 7.23 20.59
CA GLU A 64 8.56 6.86 21.50
C GLU A 64 8.61 5.34 21.72
N LYS A 65 7.46 4.66 21.85
CA LYS A 65 7.42 3.19 21.93
C LYS A 65 7.97 2.52 20.68
N VAL A 66 7.65 3.04 19.49
CA VAL A 66 8.18 2.50 18.23
C VAL A 66 9.69 2.73 18.12
N LYS A 67 10.21 3.87 18.61
CA LYS A 67 11.66 4.09 18.70
C LYS A 67 12.32 3.07 19.63
N GLU A 68 11.74 2.80 20.81
CA GLU A 68 12.24 1.77 21.71
C GLU A 68 12.31 0.38 21.02
N MET A 69 11.31 0.04 20.21
CA MET A 69 11.32 -1.20 19.40
C MET A 69 12.44 -1.23 18.35
N LEU A 70 12.85 -0.07 17.83
CA LEU A 70 13.90 0.08 16.82
C LEU A 70 15.32 0.13 17.43
N GLU A 71 15.45 0.61 18.67
CA GLU A 71 16.75 0.78 19.35
C GLU A 71 17.36 -0.51 19.91
N ASP A 72 16.59 -1.60 20.01
CA ASP A 72 16.99 -2.93 20.52
C ASP A 72 17.97 -3.71 19.60
N ALA A 73 18.64 -3.01 18.67
CA ALA A 73 19.31 -3.50 17.45
C ALA A 73 20.47 -4.51 17.65
N ASN A 74 20.77 -4.90 18.89
CA ASN A 74 21.79 -5.88 19.24
C ASN A 74 21.24 -7.19 19.85
N GLU A 75 19.95 -7.28 20.19
CA GLU A 75 19.40 -8.47 20.89
C GLU A 75 18.51 -9.37 20.03
N ARG A 76 18.09 -8.95 18.83
CA ARG A 76 17.14 -9.69 17.98
C ARG A 76 17.70 -10.16 16.64
N GLU A 77 17.04 -11.16 16.06
CA GLU A 77 17.37 -11.71 14.74
C GLU A 77 17.12 -10.69 13.61
N PRO A 78 17.95 -10.66 12.54
CA PRO A 78 17.80 -9.74 11.41
C PRO A 78 16.41 -9.72 10.78
N LEU A 79 15.76 -10.88 10.68
CA LEU A 79 14.43 -11.00 10.07
C LEU A 79 13.38 -10.15 10.78
N HIS A 80 13.44 -10.07 12.11
CA HIS A 80 12.52 -9.27 12.91
C HIS A 80 12.58 -7.78 12.52
N TYR A 81 13.79 -7.26 12.32
CA TYR A 81 13.97 -5.86 11.90
C TYR A 81 13.47 -5.62 10.48
N PHE A 82 13.71 -6.57 9.58
CA PHE A 82 13.17 -6.46 8.24
C PHE A 82 11.64 -6.47 8.22
N GLU A 83 10.99 -7.32 9.00
CA GLU A 83 9.52 -7.33 9.14
C GLU A 83 9.01 -6.00 9.72
N LEU A 84 9.65 -5.49 10.77
CA LEU A 84 9.28 -4.21 11.39
C LEU A 84 9.43 -3.03 10.43
N ILE A 85 10.55 -2.96 9.68
CA ILE A 85 10.79 -1.91 8.69
C ILE A 85 9.77 -1.99 7.55
N ASP A 86 9.44 -3.20 7.09
CA ASP A 86 8.42 -3.41 6.07
C ASP A 86 7.05 -2.93 6.53
N ASP A 87 6.64 -3.28 7.75
CA ASP A 87 5.40 -2.81 8.36
C ASP A 87 5.37 -1.28 8.44
N LEU A 88 6.45 -0.64 8.93
CA LEU A 88 6.56 0.82 8.99
C LEU A 88 6.42 1.47 7.61
N GLN A 89 7.06 0.92 6.59
CA GLN A 89 6.99 1.43 5.23
C GLN A 89 5.58 1.28 4.65
N ARG A 90 4.97 0.10 4.79
CA ARG A 90 3.66 -0.20 4.23
C ARG A 90 2.52 0.49 4.99
N LEU A 91 2.67 0.77 6.28
CA LEU A 91 1.74 1.57 7.07
C LEU A 91 1.89 3.09 6.83
N GLY A 92 2.88 3.51 6.03
CA GLY A 92 3.13 4.93 5.74
C GLY A 92 3.85 5.70 6.84
N LEU A 93 4.40 5.00 7.84
CA LEU A 93 5.07 5.57 9.01
C LEU A 93 6.57 5.82 8.80
N LEU A 94 7.16 5.34 7.70
CA LEU A 94 8.60 5.44 7.43
C LEU A 94 9.15 6.87 7.57
N HIS A 95 8.39 7.88 7.15
CA HIS A 95 8.79 9.29 7.20
C HIS A 95 9.03 9.83 8.63
N ILE A 96 8.51 9.14 9.65
CA ILE A 96 8.70 9.49 11.06
C ILE A 96 10.02 8.92 11.60
N PHE A 97 10.45 7.78 11.07
CA PHE A 97 11.55 6.96 11.62
C PHE A 97 12.71 6.78 10.63
N GLU A 98 12.90 7.72 9.69
CA GLU A 98 13.88 7.58 8.61
C GLU A 98 15.31 7.38 9.12
N THR A 99 15.65 8.04 10.23
CA THR A 99 17.01 8.01 10.81
C THR A 99 17.28 6.66 11.47
N GLU A 100 16.33 6.19 12.28
CA GLU A 100 16.35 4.92 12.98
C GLU A 100 16.43 3.76 11.99
N VAL A 101 15.55 3.75 10.98
CA VAL A 101 15.52 2.73 9.92
C VAL A 101 16.83 2.70 9.15
N LYS A 102 17.37 3.87 8.76
CA LYS A 102 18.65 3.94 8.06
C LYS A 102 19.79 3.35 8.90
N ASN A 103 19.85 3.68 10.19
CA ASN A 103 20.90 3.16 11.08
C ASN A 103 20.82 1.64 11.21
N ILE A 104 19.60 1.09 11.36
CA ILE A 104 19.38 -0.36 11.41
C ILE A 104 19.85 -1.02 10.12
N LEU A 105 19.45 -0.51 8.95
CA LEU A 105 19.83 -1.09 7.67
C LEU A 105 21.36 -1.03 7.45
N VAL A 106 22.02 0.07 7.80
CA VAL A 106 23.49 0.16 7.76
C VAL A 106 24.13 -0.91 8.65
N ASN A 107 23.63 -1.11 9.87
CA ASN A 107 24.14 -2.12 10.79
C ASN A 107 23.93 -3.54 10.26
N LEU A 108 22.74 -3.85 9.75
CA LEU A 108 22.42 -5.17 9.17
C LEU A 108 23.26 -5.47 7.93
N TYR A 109 23.47 -4.46 7.07
CA TYR A 109 24.30 -4.59 5.87
C TYR A 109 25.77 -4.88 6.22
N ASN A 110 26.34 -4.12 7.16
CA ASN A 110 27.75 -4.23 7.56
C ASN A 110 28.08 -5.52 8.31
N LYS A 111 27.08 -6.14 8.96
CA LYS A 111 27.27 -7.42 9.64
C LYS A 111 27.63 -8.55 8.64
N ASN A 112 27.63 -8.35 7.31
CA ASN A 112 27.86 -9.37 6.26
C ASN A 112 26.72 -10.40 6.20
N GLY A 113 25.70 -10.08 5.38
CA GLY A 113 24.41 -10.74 5.16
C GLY A 113 24.38 -12.23 4.75
N ASN A 114 25.29 -13.06 5.28
CA ASN A 114 25.27 -14.51 5.12
C ASN A 114 24.10 -15.18 5.88
N TYR A 115 23.38 -14.43 6.71
CA TYR A 115 22.29 -14.88 7.59
C TYR A 115 21.04 -15.36 6.85
N LEU A 116 20.87 -14.94 5.60
CA LEU A 116 19.59 -15.06 4.91
C LEU A 116 19.58 -16.24 3.94
N LYS A 117 20.74 -16.85 3.65
CA LYS A 117 20.90 -17.81 2.54
C LYS A 117 20.04 -19.07 2.63
N ASP A 118 19.54 -19.40 3.81
CA ASP A 118 18.72 -20.59 4.05
C ASP A 118 17.20 -20.30 4.02
N ASP A 119 16.81 -19.02 4.05
CA ASP A 119 15.41 -18.58 4.07
C ASP A 119 15.14 -17.60 2.92
N ILE A 120 14.33 -18.04 1.96
CA ILE A 120 13.97 -17.24 0.79
C ILE A 120 13.12 -16.03 1.16
N TYR A 121 12.25 -16.14 2.16
CA TYR A 121 11.47 -15.03 2.66
C TYR A 121 12.39 -13.95 3.24
N ALA A 122 13.30 -14.35 4.12
CA ALA A 122 14.24 -13.42 4.75
C ALA A 122 15.21 -12.80 3.72
N THR A 123 15.71 -13.59 2.76
CA THR A 123 16.57 -13.08 1.67
C THR A 123 15.83 -12.08 0.81
N ALA A 124 14.63 -12.41 0.34
CA ALA A 124 13.87 -11.56 -0.56
C ALA A 124 13.46 -10.25 0.10
N LEU A 125 13.02 -10.31 1.35
CA LEU A 125 12.66 -9.12 2.12
C LEU A 125 13.87 -8.22 2.36
N GLY A 126 14.98 -8.78 2.85
CA GLY A 126 16.21 -8.02 3.07
C GLY A 126 16.73 -7.39 1.78
N PHE A 127 16.78 -8.16 0.69
CA PHE A 127 17.17 -7.69 -0.64
C PHE A 127 16.33 -6.49 -1.10
N ARG A 128 15.00 -6.60 -0.98
CA ARG A 128 14.07 -5.53 -1.36
C ARG A 128 14.35 -4.27 -0.53
N LEU A 129 14.39 -4.38 0.79
CA LEU A 129 14.60 -3.23 1.68
C LEU A 129 15.96 -2.57 1.43
N PHE A 130 17.03 -3.35 1.32
CA PHE A 130 18.35 -2.79 1.01
C PHE A 130 18.34 -2.01 -0.31
N ARG A 131 17.77 -2.56 -1.39
CA ARG A 131 17.70 -1.84 -2.67
C ARG A 131 16.81 -0.60 -2.62
N GLN A 132 15.67 -0.66 -1.95
CA GLN A 132 14.77 0.50 -1.76
C GLN A 132 15.48 1.64 -1.03
N HIS A 133 16.39 1.32 -0.12
CA HIS A 133 17.19 2.29 0.64
C HIS A 133 18.55 2.62 -0.01
N GLY A 134 18.79 2.21 -1.26
CA GLY A 134 19.96 2.61 -2.04
C GLY A 134 21.22 1.78 -1.79
N PHE A 135 21.14 0.67 -1.07
CA PHE A 135 22.26 -0.25 -0.93
C PHE A 135 22.43 -1.11 -2.18
N HIS A 136 23.68 -1.37 -2.55
CA HIS A 136 24.01 -2.26 -3.65
C HIS A 136 23.99 -3.71 -3.18
N VAL A 137 22.98 -4.49 -3.56
CA VAL A 137 22.88 -5.93 -3.27
C VAL A 137 22.90 -6.71 -4.56
N SER A 138 23.84 -7.66 -4.70
CA SER A 138 23.88 -8.55 -5.87
C SER A 138 22.69 -9.53 -5.84
N PRO A 139 22.02 -9.74 -6.98
CA PRO A 139 20.95 -10.73 -7.08
C PRO A 139 21.49 -12.17 -7.03
N ASP A 140 22.82 -12.36 -7.09
CA ASP A 140 23.48 -13.66 -6.85
C ASP A 140 23.18 -14.23 -5.46
N SER A 141 22.69 -13.40 -4.52
CA SER A 141 22.15 -13.88 -3.25
C SER A 141 21.01 -14.89 -3.42
N PHE A 142 20.29 -14.86 -4.55
CA PHE A 142 19.25 -15.85 -4.87
C PHE A 142 19.79 -17.12 -5.56
N SER A 143 21.08 -17.19 -5.89
CA SER A 143 21.64 -18.34 -6.62
C SER A 143 21.54 -19.66 -5.84
N CYS A 144 21.54 -19.61 -4.49
CA CYS A 144 21.35 -20.80 -3.65
C CYS A 144 19.95 -21.42 -3.76
N PHE A 145 18.98 -20.66 -4.27
CA PHE A 145 17.61 -21.06 -4.45
C PHE A 145 17.33 -21.65 -5.84
N VAL A 146 18.27 -21.52 -6.79
CA VAL A 146 18.09 -21.94 -8.18
C VAL A 146 18.80 -23.26 -8.46
N THR A 147 18.05 -24.24 -8.94
CA THR A 147 18.52 -25.53 -9.47
C THR A 147 18.84 -25.38 -10.97
N ASN A 148 20.04 -25.81 -11.39
CA ASN A 148 20.51 -25.84 -12.78
C ASN A 148 20.39 -24.51 -13.56
N LYS A 149 20.29 -23.37 -12.86
CA LYS A 149 20.10 -22.02 -13.43
C LYS A 149 18.76 -21.78 -14.16
N GLU A 150 17.79 -22.68 -14.01
CA GLU A 150 16.50 -22.59 -14.75
C GLU A 150 15.27 -22.78 -13.86
N GLU A 151 15.39 -23.44 -12.70
CA GLU A 151 14.25 -23.72 -11.83
C GLU A 151 14.56 -23.38 -10.37
N PHE A 152 13.57 -23.07 -9.55
CA PHE A 152 13.76 -22.98 -8.11
C PHE A 152 13.86 -24.36 -7.45
N THR A 153 14.58 -24.46 -6.32
CA THR A 153 14.60 -25.68 -5.52
C THR A 153 13.18 -26.06 -5.10
N PRO A 154 12.83 -27.36 -5.10
CA PRO A 154 11.45 -27.80 -4.84
C PRO A 154 10.83 -27.26 -3.54
N SER A 155 11.64 -27.05 -2.50
CA SER A 155 11.20 -26.54 -1.19
C SER A 155 10.60 -25.13 -1.26
N ILE A 156 11.00 -24.32 -2.25
CA ILE A 156 10.51 -22.94 -2.40
C ILE A 156 9.05 -22.92 -2.83
N TYR A 157 8.62 -23.90 -3.62
CA TYR A 157 7.25 -23.96 -4.11
C TYR A 157 6.23 -24.27 -3.00
N GLU A 158 6.69 -24.73 -1.83
CA GLU A 158 5.85 -24.95 -0.65
C GLU A 158 5.71 -23.69 0.22
N ASP A 159 6.67 -22.74 0.14
CA ASP A 159 6.67 -21.50 0.91
C ASP A 159 6.01 -20.34 0.13
N THR A 160 4.69 -20.23 0.25
CA THR A 160 3.95 -19.15 -0.44
C THR A 160 4.36 -17.75 0.02
N LYS A 161 4.74 -17.57 1.30
CA LYS A 161 5.18 -16.26 1.81
C LYS A 161 6.53 -15.89 1.21
N GLY A 162 7.49 -16.82 1.19
CA GLY A 162 8.77 -16.64 0.52
C GLY A 162 8.61 -16.34 -0.98
N MET A 163 7.74 -17.05 -1.68
CA MET A 163 7.45 -16.78 -3.10
C MET A 163 6.86 -15.40 -3.34
N LEU A 164 5.95 -14.93 -2.48
CA LEU A 164 5.36 -13.59 -2.57
C LEU A 164 6.44 -12.51 -2.42
N TYR A 165 7.30 -12.64 -1.42
CA TYR A 165 8.34 -11.63 -1.18
C TYR A 165 9.44 -11.69 -2.25
N LEU A 166 9.74 -12.86 -2.80
CA LEU A 166 10.62 -12.99 -3.95
C LEU A 166 10.01 -12.36 -5.21
N TYR A 167 8.72 -12.57 -5.44
CA TYR A 167 7.99 -11.90 -6.51
C TYR A 167 8.10 -10.38 -6.37
N GLU A 168 7.86 -9.82 -5.19
CA GLU A 168 8.01 -8.38 -4.92
C GLU A 168 9.45 -7.88 -5.13
N ALA A 169 10.45 -8.63 -4.62
CA ALA A 169 11.86 -8.31 -4.79
C ALA A 169 12.31 -8.28 -6.26
N SER A 170 11.72 -9.13 -7.11
CA SER A 170 12.03 -9.20 -8.55
C SER A 170 11.74 -7.89 -9.30
N TYR A 171 10.83 -7.05 -8.79
CA TYR A 171 10.50 -5.76 -9.40
C TYR A 171 11.53 -4.67 -9.13
N LEU A 172 12.56 -4.95 -8.32
CA LEU A 172 13.73 -4.10 -8.13
C LEU A 172 14.90 -4.47 -9.05
N SER A 173 14.65 -5.28 -10.08
CA SER A 173 15.66 -5.68 -11.06
C SER A 173 16.23 -4.50 -11.84
N LEU A 174 17.53 -4.56 -12.09
CA LEU A 174 18.25 -3.73 -13.03
C LEU A 174 18.49 -4.50 -14.34
N GLU A 175 18.93 -3.78 -15.38
CA GLU A 175 19.24 -4.39 -16.67
C GLU A 175 20.38 -5.41 -16.54
N GLY A 176 20.18 -6.61 -17.10
CA GLY A 176 21.16 -7.71 -17.07
C GLY A 176 21.01 -8.67 -15.88
N GLU A 177 20.10 -8.42 -14.94
CA GLU A 177 19.88 -9.26 -13.76
C GLU A 177 18.88 -10.41 -14.01
N THR A 178 19.26 -11.34 -14.88
CA THR A 178 18.39 -12.42 -15.38
C THR A 178 17.78 -13.32 -14.31
N ILE A 179 18.43 -13.47 -13.15
CA ILE A 179 17.89 -14.27 -12.04
C ILE A 179 16.62 -13.66 -11.44
N LEU A 180 16.47 -12.34 -11.46
CA LEU A 180 15.26 -11.67 -10.97
C LEU A 180 14.14 -11.76 -12.01
N ASP A 181 14.47 -11.69 -13.30
CA ASP A 181 13.51 -11.98 -14.36
C ASP A 181 12.97 -13.40 -14.24
N LEU A 182 13.86 -14.38 -14.06
CA LEU A 182 13.48 -15.77 -13.78
C LEU A 182 12.61 -15.87 -12.52
N ALA A 183 12.97 -15.16 -11.45
CA ALA A 183 12.20 -15.14 -10.22
C ALA A 183 10.76 -14.70 -10.45
N ARG A 184 10.55 -13.64 -11.22
CA ARG A 184 9.22 -13.13 -11.58
C ARG A 184 8.41 -14.12 -12.41
N GLU A 185 9.05 -14.73 -13.42
CA GLU A 185 8.41 -15.70 -14.31
C GLU A 185 7.99 -16.98 -13.56
N LEU A 186 8.80 -17.45 -12.62
CA LEU A 186 8.50 -18.67 -11.85
C LEU A 186 7.53 -18.43 -10.70
N THR A 187 7.65 -17.31 -9.98
CA THR A 187 6.80 -17.07 -8.79
C THR A 187 5.35 -16.78 -9.16
N LYS A 188 5.11 -16.00 -10.23
CA LYS A 188 3.77 -15.53 -10.59
C LYS A 188 2.75 -16.66 -10.88
N PRO A 189 3.06 -17.70 -11.69
CA PRO A 189 2.13 -18.82 -11.91
C PRO A 189 1.84 -19.63 -10.65
N HIS A 190 2.85 -19.79 -9.78
CA HIS A 190 2.71 -20.55 -8.54
C HIS A 190 1.87 -19.80 -7.49
N LEU A 191 2.05 -18.49 -7.36
CA LEU A 191 1.20 -17.65 -6.52
C LEU A 191 -0.28 -17.76 -6.94
N ARG A 192 -0.57 -17.72 -8.25
CA ARG A 192 -1.92 -17.94 -8.78
C ARG A 192 -2.46 -19.33 -8.44
N LYS A 193 -1.65 -20.36 -8.64
CA LYS A 193 -2.03 -21.74 -8.29
C LYS A 193 -2.29 -21.91 -6.79
N ASN A 194 -1.55 -21.21 -5.92
CA ASN A 194 -1.73 -21.28 -4.48
C ASN A 194 -3.02 -20.58 -4.01
N LEU A 195 -3.44 -19.50 -4.70
CA LEU A 195 -4.76 -18.90 -4.52
C LEU A 195 -5.87 -19.91 -4.84
N ASP A 196 -5.78 -20.59 -5.99
CA ASP A 196 -6.80 -21.54 -6.45
C ASP A 196 -6.93 -22.78 -5.53
N ASN A 197 -5.83 -23.21 -4.93
CA ASN A 197 -5.78 -24.41 -4.09
C ASN A 197 -6.32 -24.18 -2.66
N GLY A 198 -6.55 -22.93 -2.24
CA GLY A 198 -7.09 -22.60 -0.91
C GLY A 198 -6.23 -23.03 0.27
N LYS A 199 -4.92 -23.24 0.08
CA LYS A 199 -3.99 -23.76 1.11
C LYS A 199 -3.32 -22.68 1.96
N ILE A 200 -3.69 -21.42 1.78
CA ILE A 200 -3.09 -20.26 2.47
C ILE A 200 -4.14 -19.53 3.30
N ASP A 201 -3.70 -18.87 4.38
CA ASP A 201 -4.60 -18.10 5.23
C ASP A 201 -5.11 -16.84 4.53
N LYS A 202 -6.24 -16.31 5.00
CA LYS A 202 -6.92 -15.16 4.38
C LYS A 202 -6.01 -13.93 4.23
N TYR A 203 -5.22 -13.63 5.26
CA TYR A 203 -4.33 -12.47 5.23
C TYR A 203 -3.28 -12.62 4.11
N LEU A 204 -2.71 -13.83 3.96
CA LEU A 204 -1.80 -14.10 2.84
C LEU A 204 -2.49 -14.09 1.48
N VAL A 205 -3.76 -14.53 1.37
CA VAL A 205 -4.56 -14.40 0.13
C VAL A 205 -4.65 -12.93 -0.29
N ASP A 206 -5.08 -12.04 0.61
CA ASP A 206 -5.25 -10.62 0.31
C ASP A 206 -3.93 -9.97 -0.14
N LEU A 207 -2.81 -10.35 0.50
CA LEU A 207 -1.48 -9.90 0.11
C LEU A 207 -1.07 -10.38 -1.29
N VAL A 208 -1.30 -11.64 -1.61
CA VAL A 208 -0.93 -12.24 -2.91
C VAL A 208 -1.77 -11.66 -4.04
N GLU A 209 -3.09 -11.54 -3.86
CA GLU A 209 -3.97 -10.94 -4.86
C GLU A 209 -3.57 -9.49 -5.17
N HIS A 210 -3.29 -8.72 -4.12
CA HIS A 210 -2.88 -7.33 -4.26
C HIS A 210 -1.53 -7.20 -4.97
N ALA A 211 -0.52 -7.98 -4.59
CA ALA A 211 0.78 -7.96 -5.25
C ALA A 211 0.68 -8.35 -6.74
N LEU A 212 -0.12 -9.36 -7.08
CA LEU A 212 -0.33 -9.81 -8.46
C LEU A 212 -1.06 -8.79 -9.33
N ALA A 213 -1.91 -7.94 -8.74
CA ALA A 213 -2.58 -6.84 -9.44
C ALA A 213 -1.60 -5.71 -9.80
N LEU A 214 -0.76 -5.31 -8.83
CA LEU A 214 0.34 -4.39 -9.04
C LEU A 214 1.38 -4.61 -7.92
N PRO A 215 2.68 -4.75 -8.25
CA PRO A 215 3.72 -4.93 -7.24
C PRO A 215 3.83 -3.72 -6.32
N THR A 216 4.17 -3.96 -5.06
CA THR A 216 4.31 -2.92 -4.02
C THR A 216 5.29 -1.82 -4.45
N TYR A 217 6.39 -2.18 -5.13
CA TYR A 217 7.38 -1.21 -5.60
C TYR A 217 6.80 -0.17 -6.58
N TRP A 218 5.72 -0.47 -7.28
CA TRP A 218 5.09 0.44 -8.26
C TRP A 218 3.91 1.24 -7.68
N ARG A 219 3.61 1.06 -6.39
CA ARG A 219 2.47 1.71 -5.73
C ARG A 219 2.90 3.01 -5.06
N SER A 220 1.99 3.99 -5.06
CA SER A 220 2.17 5.19 -4.23
C SER A 220 1.98 4.81 -2.77
N THR A 221 3.02 5.02 -1.95
CA THR A 221 3.03 4.67 -0.52
C THR A 221 1.81 5.21 0.23
N ARG A 222 1.37 6.44 -0.09
CA ARG A 222 0.26 7.05 0.64
C ARG A 222 -1.09 6.42 0.33
N VAL A 223 -1.31 6.05 -0.93
CA VAL A 223 -2.52 5.32 -1.35
C VAL A 223 -2.50 3.90 -0.79
N GLU A 224 -1.32 3.26 -0.84
CA GLU A 224 -1.11 1.92 -0.34
C GLU A 224 -1.32 1.81 1.17
N ALA A 225 -0.86 2.79 1.94
CA ALA A 225 -0.99 2.81 3.39
C ALA A 225 -2.44 2.67 3.87
N ARG A 226 -3.41 3.25 3.15
CA ARG A 226 -4.82 3.10 3.50
C ARG A 226 -5.30 1.67 3.40
N TRP A 227 -4.97 1.01 2.29
CA TRP A 227 -5.31 -0.40 2.08
C TRP A 227 -4.57 -1.28 3.09
N PHE A 228 -3.28 -1.05 3.30
CA PHE A 228 -2.48 -1.87 4.18
C PHE A 228 -2.86 -1.72 5.66
N ILE A 229 -3.29 -0.54 6.13
CA ILE A 229 -3.82 -0.37 7.50
C ILE A 229 -5.01 -1.31 7.75
N ASP A 230 -5.91 -1.45 6.77
CA ASP A 230 -7.09 -2.31 6.90
C ASP A 230 -6.69 -3.79 6.90
N ILE A 231 -5.77 -4.18 6.00
CA ILE A 231 -5.24 -5.56 5.92
C ILE A 231 -4.41 -5.93 7.16
N TYR A 232 -3.55 -5.03 7.63
CA TYR A 232 -2.73 -5.22 8.83
C TYR A 232 -3.59 -5.41 10.08
N ASN A 233 -4.74 -4.75 10.16
CA ASN A 233 -5.68 -4.94 11.26
C ASN A 233 -6.24 -6.38 11.32
N GLU A 234 -6.36 -7.05 10.19
CA GLU A 234 -6.80 -8.45 10.09
C GLU A 234 -5.68 -9.46 10.40
N ASN A 235 -4.41 -9.04 10.38
CA ASN A 235 -3.28 -9.90 10.70
C ASN A 235 -3.37 -10.39 12.16
N PRO A 236 -3.36 -11.71 12.43
CA PRO A 236 -3.35 -12.24 13.79
C PRO A 236 -2.10 -11.90 14.60
N ARG A 237 -0.99 -11.56 13.92
CA ARG A 237 0.31 -11.23 14.53
C ARG A 237 0.63 -9.74 14.50
N LYS A 238 -0.36 -8.88 14.24
CA LYS A 238 -0.17 -7.43 14.19
C LYS A 238 0.40 -6.87 15.49
N ASP A 239 1.15 -5.79 15.37
CA ASP A 239 1.50 -4.94 16.49
C ASP A 239 0.46 -3.81 16.65
N ASP A 240 -0.22 -3.79 17.80
CA ASP A 240 -1.28 -2.80 18.07
C ASP A 240 -0.72 -1.37 18.23
N VAL A 241 0.55 -1.21 18.64
CA VAL A 241 1.22 0.10 18.73
C VAL A 241 1.42 0.68 17.33
N LEU A 242 1.93 -0.14 16.40
CA LEU A 242 2.09 0.27 15.00
C LEU A 242 0.75 0.60 14.35
N LEU A 243 -0.27 -0.24 14.55
CA LEU A 243 -1.59 -0.03 13.96
C LEU A 243 -2.26 1.24 14.48
N GLU A 244 -2.19 1.51 15.79
CA GLU A 244 -2.75 2.72 16.38
C GLU A 244 -2.03 3.97 15.87
N LEU A 245 -0.69 3.94 15.83
CA LEU A 245 0.11 5.04 15.32
C LEU A 245 -0.19 5.31 13.85
N ALA A 246 -0.27 4.26 13.02
CA ALA A 246 -0.61 4.37 11.60
C ALA A 246 -1.95 5.04 11.37
N LYS A 247 -2.99 4.69 12.16
CA LYS A 247 -4.32 5.33 12.06
C LYS A 247 -4.27 6.81 12.45
N LEU A 248 -3.57 7.14 13.53
CA LEU A 248 -3.45 8.54 13.98
C LEU A 248 -2.69 9.39 12.96
N ASP A 249 -1.51 8.92 12.54
CA ASP A 249 -0.69 9.60 11.54
C ASP A 249 -1.44 9.78 10.21
N TYR A 250 -2.12 8.72 9.74
CA TYR A 250 -2.91 8.80 8.52
C TYR A 250 -3.96 9.90 8.63
N ASN A 251 -4.66 10.03 9.76
CA ASN A 251 -5.68 11.04 9.93
C ASN A 251 -5.11 12.46 10.09
N PHE A 252 -3.94 12.64 10.70
CA PHE A 252 -3.25 13.95 10.74
C PHE A 252 -2.80 14.41 9.36
N VAL A 253 -2.14 13.54 8.61
CA VAL A 253 -1.71 13.90 7.25
C VAL A 253 -2.94 14.13 6.36
N GLN A 254 -4.04 13.40 6.56
CA GLN A 254 -5.30 13.66 5.87
C GLN A 254 -5.91 15.02 6.25
N SER A 255 -5.80 15.49 7.50
CA SER A 255 -6.30 16.83 7.85
C SER A 255 -5.52 17.91 7.11
N GLN A 256 -4.19 17.76 7.00
CA GLN A 256 -3.37 18.68 6.22
C GLN A 256 -3.79 18.69 4.75
N TYR A 257 -4.00 17.52 4.14
CA TYR A 257 -4.48 17.43 2.76
C TYR A 257 -5.85 18.07 2.55
N GLN A 258 -6.76 17.97 3.53
CA GLN A 258 -8.05 18.64 3.45
C GLN A 258 -7.91 20.16 3.50
N ASP A 259 -7.01 20.69 4.32
CA ASP A 259 -6.76 22.13 4.39
C ASP A 259 -6.06 22.66 3.14
N ASP A 260 -5.09 21.91 2.59
CA ASP A 260 -4.46 22.21 1.31
C ASP A 260 -5.48 22.17 0.17
N LEU A 261 -6.38 21.17 0.17
CA LEU A 261 -7.44 21.04 -0.83
C LEU A 261 -8.42 22.22 -0.77
N LYS A 262 -8.83 22.65 0.43
CA LYS A 262 -9.66 23.86 0.59
C LYS A 262 -8.95 25.09 0.06
N PHE A 263 -7.64 25.21 0.31
CA PHE A 263 -6.85 26.34 -0.18
C PHE A 263 -6.77 26.38 -1.71
N VAL A 264 -6.52 25.23 -2.36
CA VAL A 264 -6.46 25.13 -3.83
C VAL A 264 -7.81 25.42 -4.49
N PHE A 265 -8.91 25.13 -3.80
CA PHE A 265 -10.27 25.37 -4.31
C PHE A 265 -10.81 26.79 -4.04
N ARG A 266 -10.11 27.62 -3.24
CA ARG A 266 -10.49 29.02 -2.98
C ARG A 266 -10.20 29.91 -4.17
#